data_AF-X1LMT1-F1
#
_entry.id   AF-X1LMT1-F1
#
_cell.length_a   1.000
_cell.length_b   1.000
_cell.length_c   1.000
_cell.angle_alpha   90.00
_cell.angle_beta   90.00
_cell.angle_gamma   90.00
#
_symmetry.space_group_name_H-M   'P 1'
#
loop_
_entity.id
_entity.type
_entity.pdbx_description
1 polymer ?
#
loop_
_entity_poly.entity_id
_entity_poly.type
_entity_poly.pdbx_seq_one_letter_code
_entity_poly.pdbx_strand_id
1 'polypeptide(L)'
;MPEIPQVNPTRMELLKQKQRLVMAQRAHDLLEDKRDELIQRFLPLVKEVREIRSKVRQELERIYADFQISKMLSSEKEIEEALMWTEMRMDVEISGYTLMKAPQYRLTTEGEPLCYGFYGTNWKLDLALGSFLNLVPSLLHLAEKENEVQRLAKEIERTRRRVNALEYIFIPIVEQTVKHITMKLEERERAHIINLMKIKEMM
;
A
#
# COMPACT_ATOMS: atom_id res chain seq x y z
N MET A 1 -12.46 -8.68 28.37
CA MET A 1 -13.47 -7.65 28.03
C MET A 1 -12.76 -6.31 28.05
N PRO A 2 -12.93 -5.44 27.04
CA PRO A 2 -12.31 -4.13 27.08
C PRO A 2 -12.83 -3.37 28.31
N GLU A 3 -11.91 -2.85 29.11
CA GLU A 3 -12.23 -2.13 30.34
C GLU A 3 -12.99 -0.84 30.02
N ILE A 4 -14.06 -0.57 30.77
CA ILE A 4 -14.81 0.67 30.64
C ILE A 4 -13.86 1.80 31.05
N PRO A 5 -13.59 2.78 30.17
CA PRO A 5 -12.72 3.89 30.53
C PRO A 5 -13.29 4.59 31.76
N GLN A 6 -12.41 4.90 32.72
CA GLN A 6 -12.79 5.54 33.98
C GLN A 6 -13.16 7.00 33.71
N VAL A 7 -14.40 7.23 33.31
CA VAL A 7 -14.92 8.54 32.90
C VAL A 7 -15.84 9.09 33.98
N ASN A 8 -15.64 10.35 34.37
CA ASN A 8 -16.49 11.01 35.36
C ASN A 8 -17.94 11.14 34.84
N PRO A 9 -18.94 10.56 35.53
CA PRO A 9 -20.32 10.58 35.06
C PRO A 9 -20.94 11.96 35.28
N THR A 10 -20.86 12.81 34.25
CA THR A 10 -21.47 14.14 34.19
C THR A 10 -22.32 14.27 32.92
N ARG A 11 -23.35 15.13 32.95
CA ARG A 11 -24.20 15.38 31.77
C ARG A 11 -23.42 15.92 30.57
N MET A 12 -22.39 16.73 30.82
CA MET A 12 -21.52 17.25 29.76
C MET A 12 -20.75 16.13 29.07
N GLU A 13 -20.19 15.20 29.86
CA GLU A 13 -19.45 14.07 29.31
C GLU A 13 -20.38 13.08 28.57
N LEU A 14 -21.62 12.89 29.04
CA LEU A 14 -22.62 12.12 28.31
C LEU A 14 -22.87 12.69 26.89
N LEU A 15 -23.04 14.02 26.78
CA LEU A 15 -23.24 14.68 25.49
C LEU A 15 -22.04 14.48 24.56
N LYS A 16 -20.83 14.60 25.11
CA LYS A 16 -19.58 14.39 24.36
C LYS A 16 -19.45 12.94 23.85
N GLN A 17 -19.78 11.95 24.67
CA GLN A 17 -19.72 10.55 24.27
C GLN A 17 -20.80 10.21 23.23
N LYS A 18 -22.02 10.78 23.34
CA LYS A 18 -23.06 10.64 22.30
C LYS A 18 -22.62 11.25 20.96
N GLN A 19 -22.00 12.43 20.97
CA GLN A 19 -21.44 13.03 19.76
C GLN A 19 -20.32 12.17 19.15
N ARG A 20 -19.44 11.61 19.99
CA ARG A 20 -18.40 10.67 19.55
C ARG A 20 -18.97 9.42 18.91
N LEU A 21 -20.06 8.86 19.44
CA LEU A 21 -20.73 7.70 18.87
C LEU A 21 -21.22 7.97 17.44
N VAL A 22 -21.95 9.07 17.25
CA VAL A 22 -22.46 9.47 15.92
C VAL A 22 -21.31 9.74 14.94
N MET A 23 -20.25 10.40 15.39
CA MET A 23 -19.06 10.63 14.57
C MET A 23 -18.35 9.32 14.20
N ALA A 24 -18.26 8.36 15.13
CA ALA A 24 -17.63 7.06 14.89
C ALA A 24 -18.41 6.23 13.88
N GLN A 25 -19.75 6.23 13.96
CA GLN A 25 -20.62 5.57 12.98
C GLN A 25 -20.44 6.17 11.58
N ARG A 26 -20.50 7.50 11.45
CA ARG A 26 -20.23 8.17 10.15
C ARG A 26 -18.83 7.89 9.61
N ALA A 27 -17.83 7.85 10.50
CA ALA A 27 -16.46 7.54 10.11
C ALA A 27 -16.31 6.07 9.66
N HIS A 28 -17.06 5.15 10.26
CA HIS A 28 -17.12 3.76 9.83
C HIS A 28 -17.65 3.66 8.39
N ASP A 29 -18.83 4.25 8.13
CA ASP A 29 -19.47 4.19 6.81
C ASP A 29 -18.56 4.82 5.73
N LEU A 30 -17.95 5.97 6.02
CA LEU A 30 -17.03 6.63 5.09
C LEU A 30 -15.77 5.79 4.80
N LEU A 31 -15.23 5.10 5.80
CA LEU A 31 -14.06 4.24 5.62
C LEU A 31 -14.39 2.94 4.88
N GLU A 32 -15.61 2.44 5.05
CA GLU A 32 -16.14 1.33 4.27
C GLU A 32 -16.28 1.71 2.79
N ASP A 33 -16.91 2.84 2.48
CA ASP A 33 -17.01 3.35 1.11
C ASP A 33 -15.62 3.55 0.48
N LYS A 34 -14.68 4.16 1.21
CA LYS A 34 -13.30 4.34 0.75
C LYS A 34 -12.63 2.98 0.47
N ARG A 35 -12.84 1.98 1.33
CA ARG A 35 -12.28 0.63 1.13
C ARG A 35 -12.78 0.04 -0.19
N ASP A 36 -14.07 0.16 -0.44
CA ASP A 36 -14.70 -0.45 -1.62
C ASP A 36 -14.25 0.25 -2.91
N GLU A 37 -14.12 1.58 -2.89
CA GLU A 37 -13.52 2.35 -4.00
C GLU A 37 -12.06 1.92 -4.26
N LEU A 38 -11.26 1.75 -3.21
CA LEU A 38 -9.87 1.28 -3.35
C LEU A 38 -9.82 -0.13 -3.95
N ILE A 39 -10.71 -1.03 -3.54
CA ILE A 39 -10.79 -2.40 -4.09
C ILE A 39 -11.18 -2.36 -5.58
N GLN A 40 -12.13 -1.51 -5.97
CA GLN A 40 -12.52 -1.34 -7.37
C GLN A 40 -11.34 -0.88 -8.24
N ARG A 41 -10.44 -0.03 -7.73
CA ARG A 41 -9.21 0.38 -8.42
C ARG A 41 -8.11 -0.68 -8.38
N PHE A 42 -8.03 -1.48 -7.31
CA PHE A 42 -7.00 -2.50 -7.12
C PHE A 42 -7.08 -3.63 -8.15
N LEU A 43 -8.28 -4.19 -8.36
CA LEU A 43 -8.48 -5.36 -9.21
C LEU A 43 -8.00 -5.17 -10.67
N PRO A 44 -8.32 -4.07 -11.38
CA PRO A 44 -7.81 -3.85 -12.73
C PRO A 44 -6.29 -3.66 -12.76
N LEU A 45 -5.71 -2.93 -11.79
CA LEU A 45 -4.27 -2.73 -11.71
C LEU A 45 -3.51 -4.05 -11.51
N VAL A 46 -4.04 -4.97 -10.70
CA VAL A 46 -3.45 -6.30 -10.52
C VAL A 46 -3.45 -7.11 -11.82
N LYS A 47 -4.52 -7.00 -12.63
CA LYS A 47 -4.59 -7.66 -13.94
C LYS A 47 -3.55 -7.08 -14.90
N GLU A 48 -3.48 -5.74 -14.98
CA GLU A 48 -2.48 -5.03 -15.81
C GLU A 48 -1.05 -5.45 -15.44
N VAL A 49 -0.71 -5.46 -14.15
CA VAL A 49 0.61 -5.91 -13.68
C VAL A 49 0.90 -7.35 -14.06
N ARG A 50 -0.08 -8.26 -13.94
CA ARG A 50 0.11 -9.67 -14.34
C ARG A 50 0.41 -9.81 -15.83
N GLU A 51 -0.27 -9.04 -16.67
CA GLU A 51 -0.06 -9.04 -18.12
C GLU A 51 1.32 -8.50 -18.48
N ILE A 52 1.72 -7.35 -17.93
CA ILE A 52 3.05 -6.75 -18.16
C ILE A 52 4.14 -7.72 -17.68
N ARG A 53 3.97 -8.29 -16.49
CA ARG A 53 4.93 -9.26 -15.92
C ARG A 53 5.07 -10.50 -16.79
N SER A 54 3.98 -10.99 -17.37
CA SER A 54 4.03 -12.13 -18.30
C SER A 54 4.81 -11.79 -19.57
N LYS A 55 4.60 -10.59 -20.14
CA LYS A 55 5.33 -10.13 -21.33
C LYS A 55 6.83 -9.98 -21.06
N VAL A 56 7.18 -9.27 -19.98
CA VAL A 56 8.57 -9.08 -19.54
C VAL A 56 9.26 -10.42 -19.29
N ARG A 57 8.57 -11.38 -18.66
CA ARG A 57 9.13 -12.73 -18.44
C ARG A 57 9.43 -13.44 -19.76
N GLN A 58 8.51 -13.41 -20.72
CA GLN A 58 8.73 -14.06 -22.02
C GLN A 58 9.89 -13.44 -22.80
N GLU A 59 10.03 -12.11 -22.76
CA GLU A 59 11.15 -11.41 -23.37
C GLU A 59 12.47 -11.76 -22.67
N LEU A 60 12.48 -11.78 -21.34
CA LEU A 60 13.65 -12.14 -20.55
C LEU A 60 14.09 -13.59 -20.78
N GLU A 61 13.16 -14.53 -20.89
CA GLU A 61 13.46 -15.93 -21.22
C GLU A 61 14.13 -16.07 -22.60
N ARG A 62 13.65 -15.31 -23.61
CA ARG A 62 14.27 -15.29 -24.94
C ARG A 62 15.67 -14.71 -24.90
N ILE A 63 15.87 -13.61 -24.18
CA ILE A 63 17.17 -12.96 -24.05
C ILE A 63 18.17 -13.90 -23.33
N TYR A 64 17.74 -14.58 -22.27
CA TYR A 64 18.61 -15.56 -21.61
C TYR A 64 18.95 -16.75 -22.49
N ALA A 65 18.00 -17.27 -23.27
CA ALA A 65 18.28 -18.32 -24.24
C ALA A 65 19.30 -17.86 -25.29
N ASP A 66 19.16 -16.62 -25.76
CA ASP A 66 20.07 -16.03 -26.74
C ASP A 66 21.48 -15.86 -26.16
N PHE A 67 21.57 -15.34 -24.93
CA PHE A 67 22.83 -15.22 -24.22
C PHE A 67 23.47 -16.59 -23.92
N GLN A 68 22.70 -17.61 -23.59
CA GLN A 68 23.20 -18.98 -23.40
C GLN A 68 23.79 -19.54 -24.69
N ILE A 69 23.12 -19.36 -25.83
CA ILE A 69 23.65 -19.77 -27.14
C ILE A 69 24.96 -19.02 -27.44
N SER A 70 25.03 -17.72 -27.11
CA SER A 70 26.26 -16.95 -27.24
C SER A 70 27.41 -17.55 -26.43
N LYS A 71 27.18 -17.93 -25.16
CA LYS A 71 28.18 -18.62 -24.31
C LYS A 71 28.57 -20.02 -24.79
N MET A 72 27.75 -20.66 -25.64
CA MET A 72 28.09 -21.95 -26.26
C MET A 72 28.97 -21.77 -27.50
N LEU A 73 28.79 -20.66 -28.23
CA LEU A 73 29.51 -20.39 -29.48
C LEU A 73 30.87 -19.72 -29.26
N SER A 74 31.00 -18.88 -28.23
CA SER A 74 32.25 -18.23 -27.82
C SER A 74 32.75 -18.78 -26.48
N SER A 75 34.05 -18.67 -26.21
CA SER A 75 34.58 -19.02 -24.88
C SER A 75 34.04 -18.06 -23.83
N GLU A 76 33.71 -18.56 -22.64
CA GLU A 76 33.23 -17.74 -21.53
C GLU A 76 34.18 -16.59 -21.20
N LYS A 77 35.50 -16.84 -21.26
CA LYS A 77 36.54 -15.83 -21.02
C LYS A 77 36.52 -14.69 -22.04
N GLU A 78 36.26 -15.01 -23.31
CA GLU A 78 36.21 -14.01 -24.39
C GLU A 78 35.01 -13.07 -24.20
N ILE A 79 33.86 -13.60 -23.77
CA ILE A 79 32.67 -12.80 -23.47
C ILE A 79 32.91 -11.93 -22.23
N GLU A 80 33.57 -12.46 -21.19
CA GLU A 80 33.92 -11.66 -20.00
C GLU A 80 34.85 -10.51 -20.37
N GLU A 81 35.92 -10.77 -21.13
CA GLU A 81 36.84 -9.74 -21.61
C GLU A 81 36.13 -8.67 -22.45
N ALA A 82 35.20 -9.07 -23.32
CA ALA A 82 34.42 -8.15 -24.13
C ALA A 82 33.50 -7.23 -23.29
N LEU A 83 32.95 -7.72 -22.18
CA LEU A 83 32.03 -6.97 -21.32
C LEU A 83 32.75 -6.12 -20.25
N MET A 84 34.05 -6.34 -20.02
CA MET A 84 34.82 -5.57 -19.02
C MET A 84 34.88 -4.07 -19.34
N TRP A 85 34.92 -3.70 -20.62
CA TRP A 85 34.92 -2.31 -21.08
C TRP A 85 33.54 -1.93 -21.63
N THR A 86 32.71 -1.36 -20.77
CA THR A 86 31.40 -0.81 -21.16
C THR A 86 31.47 0.72 -21.14
N GLU A 87 31.19 1.37 -22.28
CA GLU A 87 31.07 2.83 -22.35
C GLU A 87 29.64 3.31 -22.09
N MET A 88 28.66 2.40 -22.19
CA MET A 88 27.26 2.70 -21.92
C MET A 88 27.03 2.98 -20.42
N ARG A 89 26.38 4.10 -20.14
CA ARG A 89 25.89 4.48 -18.81
C ARG A 89 24.39 4.64 -18.85
N MET A 90 23.73 4.07 -17.84
CA MET A 90 22.29 4.19 -17.66
C MET A 90 22.02 4.75 -16.28
N ASP A 91 21.47 5.96 -16.24
CA ASP A 91 21.03 6.61 -15.01
C ASP A 91 19.51 6.59 -14.92
N VAL A 92 19.03 6.44 -13.68
CA VAL A 92 17.60 6.38 -13.38
C VAL A 92 17.28 7.48 -12.38
N GLU A 93 16.50 8.46 -12.84
CA GLU A 93 16.03 9.57 -12.01
C GLU A 93 14.55 9.40 -11.64
N ILE A 94 14.16 9.90 -10.47
CA ILE A 94 12.74 9.94 -10.09
C ILE A 94 12.14 11.21 -10.70
N SER A 95 11.31 11.07 -11.72
CA SER A 95 10.67 12.21 -12.40
C SER A 95 9.45 12.75 -11.66
N GLY A 96 8.82 11.93 -10.83
CA GLY A 96 7.59 12.30 -10.14
C GLY A 96 7.00 11.18 -9.31
N TYR A 97 5.78 11.40 -8.84
CA TYR A 97 5.02 10.41 -8.08
C TYR A 97 3.61 10.26 -8.64
N THR A 98 3.14 9.02 -8.77
CA THR A 98 1.75 8.72 -9.10
C THR A 98 0.81 9.15 -7.95
N LEU A 99 -0.50 9.18 -8.21
CA LEU A 99 -1.54 9.46 -7.20
C LEU A 99 -1.38 8.61 -5.92
N MET A 100 -0.90 7.37 -6.08
CA MET A 100 -0.62 6.42 -4.98
C MET A 100 0.78 6.57 -4.36
N LYS A 101 1.47 7.68 -4.63
CA LYS A 101 2.84 7.98 -4.16
C LYS A 101 3.89 6.92 -4.55
N ALA A 102 3.67 6.24 -5.68
CA ALA A 102 4.69 5.39 -6.31
C ALA A 102 5.64 6.28 -7.13
N PRO A 103 6.97 6.10 -7.03
CA PRO A 103 7.92 6.86 -7.83
C PRO A 103 7.76 6.51 -9.31
N GLN A 104 7.86 7.52 -10.17
CA GLN A 104 7.99 7.39 -11.62
C GLN A 104 9.46 7.57 -11.98
N TYR A 105 9.95 6.75 -12.90
CA TYR A 105 11.35 6.71 -13.29
C TYR A 105 11.53 7.32 -14.68
N ARG A 106 12.60 8.09 -14.83
CA ARG A 106 13.11 8.55 -16.10
C ARG A 106 14.48 7.91 -16.32
N LEU A 107 14.63 7.25 -17.46
CA LEU A 107 15.88 6.63 -17.87
C LEU A 107 16.65 7.60 -18.76
N THR A 108 17.90 7.87 -18.41
CA THR A 108 18.88 8.56 -19.25
C THR A 108 19.96 7.56 -19.65
N THR A 109 20.11 7.35 -20.96
CA THR A 109 21.10 6.43 -21.52
C THR A 109 22.12 7.21 -22.35
N GLU A 110 23.39 7.04 -22.04
CA GLU A 110 24.53 7.64 -22.74
C GLU A 110 25.52 6.55 -23.18
N GLY A 111 26.20 6.76 -24.31
CA GLY A 111 27.21 5.85 -24.84
C GLY A 111 26.66 4.80 -25.80
N GLU A 112 27.57 4.06 -26.42
CA GLU A 112 27.23 2.95 -27.33
C GLU A 112 27.17 1.63 -26.56
N PRO A 113 26.25 0.72 -26.92
CA PRO A 113 26.12 -0.56 -26.24
C PRO A 113 27.11 -1.64 -26.72
N LEU A 114 27.72 -1.43 -27.89
CA LEU A 114 28.66 -2.37 -28.53
C LEU A 114 30.05 -1.75 -28.55
N CYS A 115 30.78 -1.88 -27.43
CA CYS A 115 32.11 -1.29 -27.25
C CYS A 115 33.26 -2.29 -27.40
N TYR A 116 32.99 -3.53 -27.81
CA TYR A 116 33.99 -4.60 -27.94
C TYR A 116 34.35 -4.90 -29.39
N GLY A 117 35.53 -5.49 -29.58
CA GLY A 117 35.99 -5.95 -30.89
C GLY A 117 35.24 -7.20 -31.36
N PHE A 118 35.22 -7.42 -32.68
CA PHE A 118 34.62 -8.61 -33.31
C PHE A 118 35.38 -9.92 -33.07
N TYR A 119 36.53 -9.86 -32.39
CA TYR A 119 37.33 -11.03 -32.09
C TYR A 119 36.84 -11.70 -30.80
N GLY A 120 36.50 -12.99 -30.87
CA GLY A 120 35.97 -13.76 -29.73
C GLY A 120 34.49 -13.48 -29.41
N THR A 121 33.86 -12.52 -30.09
CA THR A 121 32.44 -12.17 -29.93
C THR A 121 31.60 -12.72 -31.07
N ASN A 122 30.29 -12.83 -30.85
CA ASN A 122 29.37 -13.41 -31.81
C ASN A 122 28.11 -12.56 -31.95
N TRP A 123 27.47 -12.63 -33.13
CA TRP A 123 26.24 -11.89 -33.44
C TRP A 123 25.10 -12.15 -32.44
N LYS A 124 25.13 -13.30 -31.74
CA LYS A 124 24.14 -13.67 -30.74
C LYS A 124 24.30 -12.85 -29.46
N LEU A 125 25.53 -12.49 -29.10
CA LEU A 125 25.85 -11.58 -28.00
C LEU A 125 25.28 -10.19 -28.28
N ASP A 126 25.52 -9.67 -29.49
CA ASP A 126 25.02 -8.36 -29.93
C ASP A 126 23.49 -8.30 -29.84
N LEU A 127 22.82 -9.36 -30.32
CA LEU A 127 21.35 -9.47 -30.27
C LEU A 127 20.83 -9.51 -28.84
N ALA A 128 21.50 -10.27 -27.95
CA ALA A 128 21.12 -10.37 -26.56
C ALA A 128 21.28 -9.02 -25.83
N LEU A 129 22.38 -8.30 -26.05
CA LEU A 129 22.62 -6.98 -25.47
C LEU A 129 21.60 -5.95 -25.97
N GLY A 130 21.35 -5.88 -27.28
CA GLY A 130 20.32 -4.98 -27.83
C GLY A 130 18.94 -5.26 -27.25
N SER A 131 18.59 -6.53 -27.09
CA SER A 131 17.31 -6.95 -26.52
C SER A 131 17.22 -6.67 -25.01
N PHE A 132 18.32 -6.80 -24.26
CA PHE A 132 18.40 -6.38 -22.86
C PHE A 132 18.11 -4.88 -22.71
N LEU A 133 18.72 -4.04 -23.54
CA LEU A 133 18.54 -2.59 -23.47
C LEU A 133 17.10 -2.17 -23.79
N ASN A 134 16.48 -2.83 -24.75
CA ASN A 134 15.06 -2.62 -25.05
C ASN A 134 14.13 -3.13 -23.93
N LEU A 135 14.58 -4.08 -23.11
CA LEU A 135 13.83 -4.60 -21.96
C LEU A 135 13.87 -3.66 -20.74
N VAL A 136 14.95 -2.88 -20.56
CA VAL A 136 15.12 -2.01 -19.37
C VAL A 136 13.94 -1.05 -19.16
N PRO A 137 13.42 -0.33 -20.18
CA PRO A 137 12.22 0.50 -20.03
C PRO A 137 11.00 -0.29 -19.57
N SER A 138 10.78 -1.49 -20.11
CA SER A 138 9.67 -2.38 -19.73
C SER A 138 9.80 -2.85 -18.28
N LEU A 139 11.02 -3.12 -17.81
CA LEU A 139 11.30 -3.47 -16.42
C LEU A 139 11.03 -2.30 -15.47
N LEU A 140 11.43 -1.08 -15.84
CA LEU A 140 11.13 0.12 -15.06
C LEU A 140 9.62 0.34 -14.98
N HIS A 141 8.91 0.23 -16.10
CA HIS A 141 7.44 0.37 -16.11
C HIS A 141 6.74 -0.69 -15.25
N LEU A 142 7.21 -1.95 -15.30
CA LEU A 142 6.72 -3.01 -14.42
C LEU A 142 6.97 -2.65 -12.95
N ALA A 143 8.16 -2.16 -12.61
CA ALA A 143 8.51 -1.77 -11.24
C ALA A 143 7.64 -0.61 -10.71
N GLU A 144 7.29 0.36 -11.55
CA GLU A 144 6.36 1.44 -11.20
C GLU A 144 4.98 0.89 -10.82
N LYS A 145 4.42 0.06 -11.70
CA LYS A 145 3.08 -0.52 -11.52
C LYS A 145 3.02 -1.49 -10.35
N GLU A 146 4.05 -2.32 -10.15
CA GLU A 146 4.13 -3.21 -8.98
C GLU A 146 4.21 -2.41 -7.66
N ASN A 147 4.99 -1.33 -7.62
CA ASN A 147 5.05 -0.44 -6.46
C ASN A 147 3.70 0.24 -6.18
N GLU A 148 2.99 0.67 -7.22
CA GLU A 148 1.65 1.24 -7.09
C GLU A 148 0.66 0.23 -6.47
N VAL A 149 0.63 -1.00 -6.99
CA VAL A 149 -0.21 -2.09 -6.48
C VAL A 149 0.14 -2.42 -5.03
N GLN A 150 1.44 -2.49 -4.68
CA GLN A 150 1.88 -2.78 -3.31
C GLN A 150 1.46 -1.69 -2.32
N ARG A 151 1.57 -0.42 -2.71
CA ARG A 151 1.13 0.72 -1.89
C ARG A 151 -0.38 0.72 -1.70
N LEU A 152 -1.13 0.45 -2.76
CA LEU A 152 -2.58 0.39 -2.71
C LEU A 152 -3.07 -0.78 -1.83
N ALA A 153 -2.43 -1.95 -1.94
CA ALA A 153 -2.70 -3.08 -1.06
C ALA A 153 -2.48 -2.75 0.43
N LYS A 154 -1.38 -2.06 0.75
CA LYS A 154 -1.08 -1.61 2.12
C LYS A 154 -2.12 -0.62 2.65
N GLU A 155 -2.62 0.27 1.80
CA GLU A 155 -3.66 1.23 2.17
C GLU A 155 -5.03 0.55 2.37
N ILE A 156 -5.39 -0.43 1.54
CA ILE A 156 -6.58 -1.27 1.74
C ILE A 156 -6.50 -2.00 3.07
N GLU A 157 -5.36 -2.61 3.37
CA GLU A 157 -5.18 -3.35 4.63
C GLU A 157 -5.30 -2.42 5.85
N ARG A 158 -4.70 -1.23 5.79
CA ARG A 158 -4.84 -0.21 6.83
C ARG A 158 -6.28 0.23 7.01
N THR A 159 -7.00 0.45 5.92
CA THR A 159 -8.41 0.88 5.94
C THR A 159 -9.29 -0.23 6.54
N ARG A 160 -9.12 -1.48 6.10
CA ARG A 160 -9.80 -2.65 6.68
C ARG A 160 -9.54 -2.78 8.19
N ARG A 161 -8.29 -2.67 8.63
CA ARG A 161 -7.95 -2.73 10.07
C ARG A 161 -8.64 -1.61 10.86
N ARG A 162 -8.77 -0.41 10.28
CA ARG A 162 -9.46 0.73 10.92
C ARG A 162 -10.98 0.53 11.00
N VAL A 163 -11.59 0.03 9.92
CA VAL A 163 -13.04 -0.30 9.90
C VAL A 163 -13.33 -1.33 10.99
N ASN A 164 -12.57 -2.43 11.03
CA ASN A 164 -12.75 -3.47 12.06
C ASN A 164 -12.52 -2.94 13.48
N ALA A 165 -11.53 -2.05 13.68
CA ALA A 165 -11.29 -1.44 14.98
C ALA A 165 -12.44 -0.51 15.41
N LEU A 166 -13.09 0.17 14.46
CA LEU A 166 -14.27 0.98 14.76
C LEU A 166 -15.47 0.09 15.11
N GLU A 167 -15.74 -0.91 14.28
CA GLU A 167 -16.90 -1.80 14.38
C GLU A 167 -16.87 -2.65 15.66
N TYR A 168 -15.75 -3.34 15.92
CA TYR A 168 -15.69 -4.36 16.99
C TYR A 168 -15.11 -3.86 18.31
N ILE A 169 -14.41 -2.71 18.32
CA ILE A 169 -13.72 -2.20 19.52
C ILE A 169 -14.29 -0.84 19.91
N PHE A 170 -14.14 0.17 19.06
CA PHE A 170 -14.40 1.56 19.46
C PHE A 170 -15.89 1.85 19.67
N ILE A 171 -16.76 1.51 18.70
CA ILE A 171 -18.20 1.74 18.79
C ILE A 171 -18.79 1.02 20.04
N PRO A 172 -18.53 -0.28 20.27
CA PRO A 172 -19.03 -0.98 21.46
C PRO A 172 -18.55 -0.35 22.78
N ILE A 173 -17.28 0.08 22.87
CA ILE A 173 -16.75 0.74 24.08
C ILE A 173 -17.48 2.06 24.34
N VAL A 174 -17.70 2.88 23.31
CA VAL A 174 -18.39 4.16 23.45
C VAL A 174 -19.85 3.93 23.85
N GLU A 175 -20.54 2.95 23.26
CA GLU A 175 -21.91 2.59 23.63
C GLU A 175 -22.03 2.14 25.09
N GLN A 176 -21.11 1.27 25.54
CA GLN A 176 -21.06 0.85 26.94
C GLN A 176 -20.78 2.02 27.89
N THR A 177 -19.90 2.94 27.49
CA THR A 177 -19.59 4.14 28.27
C THR A 177 -20.81 5.06 28.38
N VAL A 178 -21.53 5.29 27.28
CA VAL A 178 -22.78 6.07 27.27
C VAL A 178 -23.83 5.41 28.18
N LYS A 179 -24.00 4.09 28.10
CA LYS A 179 -24.93 3.34 28.97
C LYS A 179 -24.54 3.46 30.45
N HIS A 180 -23.25 3.35 30.77
CA HIS A 180 -22.74 3.48 32.13
C HIS A 180 -22.99 4.87 32.73
N ILE A 181 -22.65 5.94 31.99
CA ILE A 181 -22.86 7.32 32.44
C ILE A 181 -24.36 7.59 32.64
N THR A 182 -25.20 7.13 31.72
CA THR A 182 -26.66 7.31 31.81
C THR A 182 -27.21 6.65 33.07
N MET A 183 -26.86 5.38 33.32
CA MET A 183 -27.27 4.65 34.53
C MET A 183 -26.81 5.35 35.81
N LYS A 184 -25.58 5.88 35.86
CA LYS A 184 -25.07 6.61 37.04
C LYS A 184 -25.75 7.96 37.27
N LEU A 185 -26.16 8.65 36.21
CA LEU A 185 -26.90 9.91 36.32
C LEU A 185 -28.34 9.65 36.83
N GLU A 186 -29.01 8.63 36.30
CA GLU A 186 -30.34 8.20 36.77
C GLU A 186 -30.32 7.78 38.25
N GLU A 187 -29.28 7.05 38.68
CA GLU A 187 -29.09 6.69 40.09
C GLU A 187 -28.98 7.93 41.00
N ARG A 188 -28.22 8.94 40.58
CA ARG A 188 -28.06 10.20 41.32
C ARG A 188 -29.36 10.99 41.38
N GLU A 189 -30.11 11.06 40.28
CA GLU A 189 -31.41 11.73 40.25
C GLU A 189 -32.42 11.04 41.17
N ARG A 190 -32.48 9.71 41.16
CA ARG A 190 -33.32 8.93 42.09
C ARG A 190 -32.96 9.20 43.55
N ALA A 191 -31.67 9.19 43.90
CA ALA A 191 -31.21 9.50 45.26
C ALA A 191 -31.59 10.93 45.68
N HIS A 192 -31.48 11.90 44.77
CA HIS A 192 -31.84 13.28 45.03
C HIS A 192 -33.35 13.45 45.27
N ILE A 193 -34.21 12.77 44.50
CA ILE A 193 -35.66 12.81 44.68
C ILE A 193 -36.05 12.24 46.05
N ILE A 194 -35.47 11.09 46.44
CA ILE A 194 -35.73 10.47 47.75
C ILE A 194 -35.32 11.41 48.89
N ASN A 195 -34.17 12.07 48.78
CA ASN A 195 -33.71 13.02 49.80
C ASN A 195 -34.65 14.23 49.91
N LEU A 196 -35.16 14.75 48.79
CA LEU A 196 -36.15 15.84 48.81
C LEU A 196 -37.47 15.41 49.46
N MET A 197 -37.94 14.19 49.18
CA MET A 197 -39.15 13.64 49.82
C MET A 197 -38.97 13.54 51.35
N LYS A 198 -37.84 13.00 51.82
CA LYS A 198 -37.53 12.89 53.25
C LYS A 198 -37.44 14.25 53.94
N ILE A 199 -36.80 15.24 53.32
CA ILE A 199 -36.72 16.61 53.87
C ILE A 199 -38.11 17.22 54.00
N LYS A 200 -38.98 16.99 53.01
CA LYS A 200 -40.37 17.46 53.05
C LYS A 200 -41.21 16.77 54.13
N GLU A 201 -40.97 15.49 54.43
CA GLU A 201 -41.65 14.76 55.52
C GLU A 201 -41.17 15.18 56.91
N MET A 202 -39.96 15.73 57.02
CA MET A 202 -39.39 16.22 58.28
C MET A 202 -39.77 17.67 58.62
N MET A 203 -40.29 18.43 57.65
CA MET A 203 -40.91 19.75 57.85
C MET A 203 -42.40 19.64 58.11
#